data_AF-A0A6N9BQ44-F1
#
_entry.id   AF-A0A6N9BQ44-F1
#
_cell.length_a   1.000
_cell.length_b   1.000
_cell.length_c   1.000
_cell.angle_alpha   90.00
_cell.angle_beta   90.00
_cell.angle_gamma   90.00
#
_symmetry.space_group_name_H-M   'P 1'
#
loop_
_entity.id
_entity.type
_entity.pdbx_description
1 polymer ?
#
loop_
_entity_poly.entity_id
_entity_poly.type
_entity_poly.pdbx_seq_one_letter_code
_entity_poly.pdbx_strand_id
1 'polypeptide(L)'
;MAWDDPDQLAAWMRRVVGEIEVRTCDGCRRVTSRAGLGLASLYRRERSELQNVLRPLAQTDAVPGEAVLDGLGGGAGFRVTRRVIEAIREEARPVDVADRLAGELAVGRVMEQAAMARRALLAGMREPHVANNEAALRQSERALVELDREIRQMEVELRVKALVASNSSVAVLQRAGIRKRIPVWEASPGGGLREGAPE
;
A
#
# COMPACT_ATOMS: atom_id res chain seq x y z
N MET A 1 -0.15 -13.93 -2.08
CA MET A 1 -0.83 -13.44 -0.86
C MET A 1 0.15 -12.45 -0.21
N ALA A 2 -0.28 -11.32 0.35
CA ALA A 2 0.67 -10.34 0.91
C ALA A 2 1.39 -10.83 2.18
N TRP A 3 0.79 -11.80 2.87
CA TRP A 3 1.31 -12.44 4.07
C TRP A 3 0.94 -13.92 4.04
N ASP A 4 1.85 -14.77 4.51
CA ASP A 4 1.64 -16.21 4.61
C ASP A 4 1.16 -16.63 6.01
N ASP A 5 1.24 -15.72 6.99
CA ASP A 5 0.97 -15.95 8.40
C ASP A 5 0.28 -14.73 9.06
N PRO A 6 -0.80 -14.93 9.84
CA PRO A 6 -1.42 -13.89 10.67
C PRO A 6 -0.46 -12.98 11.46
N ASP A 7 0.66 -13.51 11.95
CA ASP A 7 1.63 -12.71 12.72
C ASP A 7 2.29 -11.61 11.87
N GLN A 8 2.50 -11.87 10.57
CA GLN A 8 3.02 -10.87 9.64
C GLN A 8 2.01 -9.75 9.40
N LEU A 9 0.73 -10.09 9.28
CA LEU A 9 -0.35 -9.09 9.21
C LEU A 9 -0.41 -8.28 10.51
N ALA A 10 -0.32 -8.91 11.68
CA ALA A 10 -0.32 -8.21 12.96
C ALA A 10 0.88 -7.27 13.09
N ALA A 11 2.08 -7.71 12.69
CA ALA A 11 3.27 -6.86 12.66
C ALA A 11 3.12 -5.67 11.70
N TRP A 12 2.50 -5.89 10.53
CA TRP A 12 2.19 -4.84 9.58
C TRP A 12 1.19 -3.82 10.15
N MET A 13 0.09 -4.29 10.73
CA MET A 13 -0.95 -3.44 11.35
C MET A 13 -0.37 -2.58 12.47
N ARG A 14 0.45 -3.17 13.35
CA ARG A 14 1.13 -2.43 14.42
C ARG A 14 2.08 -1.37 13.90
N ARG A 15 2.75 -1.61 12.78
CA ARG A 15 3.62 -0.61 12.16
C ARG A 15 2.83 0.54 11.55
N VAL A 16 1.67 0.28 10.95
CA VAL A 16 0.87 1.31 10.28
C VAL A 16 0.05 2.11 11.29
N VAL A 17 -0.81 1.42 12.03
CA VAL A 17 -1.83 2.00 12.90
C VAL A 17 -1.33 2.18 14.33
N GLY A 18 -0.34 1.39 14.74
CA GLY A 18 0.10 1.33 16.14
C GLY A 18 -0.61 0.21 16.90
N GLU A 19 -0.41 0.21 18.22
CA GLU A 19 -0.96 -0.80 19.12
C GLU A 19 -1.41 -0.15 20.44
N ILE A 20 -2.51 -0.65 20.98
CA ILE A 20 -2.89 -0.46 22.38
C ILE A 20 -3.06 -1.85 22.97
N GLU A 21 -2.26 -2.15 23.97
CA GLU A 21 -2.31 -3.40 24.71
C GLU A 21 -2.96 -3.13 26.07
N VAL A 22 -4.03 -3.85 26.38
CA VAL A 22 -4.76 -3.74 27.65
C VAL A 22 -4.56 -5.04 28.42
N ARG A 23 -4.06 -4.94 29.65
CA ARG A 23 -3.75 -6.08 30.53
C ARG A 23 -4.61 -6.04 31.78
N THR A 24 -5.17 -7.18 32.15
CA THR A 24 -5.85 -7.39 33.43
C THR A 24 -4.85 -7.99 34.43
N CYS A 25 -4.19 -7.12 35.20
CA CYS A 25 -3.18 -7.47 36.20
C CYS A 25 -3.33 -6.56 37.43
N ASP A 26 -2.90 -7.03 38.60
CA ASP A 26 -2.71 -6.20 39.79
C ASP A 26 -1.25 -5.73 39.90
N GLY A 27 -1.07 -4.44 40.16
CA GLY A 27 0.25 -3.79 40.31
C GLY A 27 1.03 -3.53 39.01
N CYS A 28 0.52 -3.92 37.84
CA CYS A 28 1.19 -3.71 36.55
C CYS A 28 0.58 -2.55 35.74
N ARG A 29 1.34 -2.01 34.77
CA ARG A 29 0.83 -0.98 33.85
C ARG A 29 -0.24 -1.60 32.96
N ARG A 30 -1.50 -1.28 33.23
CA ARG A 30 -2.69 -1.90 32.60
C ARG A 30 -2.90 -1.51 31.14
N VAL A 31 -2.32 -0.41 30.68
CA VAL A 31 -2.40 0.05 29.29
C VAL A 31 -1.01 0.43 28.81
N THR A 32 -0.58 -0.17 27.71
CA THR A 32 0.61 0.24 26.96
C THR A 32 0.22 0.59 25.54
N SER A 33 0.78 1.67 24.99
CA SER A 33 0.50 2.10 23.61
C SER A 33 1.79 2.31 22.84
N ARG A 34 1.76 1.96 21.55
CA ARG A 34 2.81 2.20 20.57
C ARG A 34 2.20 2.96 19.39
N ALA A 35 2.79 4.09 19.03
CA ALA A 35 2.33 4.86 17.88
C ALA A 35 2.67 4.14 16.57
N GLY A 36 1.76 4.21 15.60
CA GLY A 36 2.01 3.79 14.23
C GLY A 36 2.94 4.77 13.50
N LEU A 37 3.61 4.28 12.46
CA LEU A 37 4.43 5.06 11.53
C LEU A 37 3.64 5.52 10.30
N GLY A 38 2.43 5.01 10.11
CA GLY A 38 1.57 5.31 8.97
C GLY A 38 1.99 4.69 7.64
N LEU A 39 1.10 4.77 6.65
CA LEU A 39 1.33 4.22 5.30
C LEU A 39 2.40 4.99 4.53
N ALA A 40 2.54 6.29 4.77
CA ALA A 40 3.57 7.11 4.13
C ALA A 40 5.00 6.62 4.48
N SER A 41 5.22 6.13 5.70
CA SER A 41 6.49 5.54 6.10
C SER A 41 6.75 4.22 5.36
N LEU A 42 5.74 3.36 5.26
CA LEU A 42 5.84 2.12 4.48
C LEU A 42 6.12 2.37 3.00
N TYR A 43 5.42 3.33 2.40
CA TYR A 43 5.66 3.75 1.02
C TYR A 43 7.12 4.15 0.78
N ARG A 44 7.69 4.98 1.66
CA ARG A 44 9.10 5.39 1.54
C ARG A 44 10.05 4.20 1.61
N ARG A 45 9.79 3.27 2.53
CA ARG A 45 10.58 2.04 2.65
C ARG A 45 10.49 1.18 1.38
N GLU A 46 9.28 0.83 0.95
CA GLU A 46 9.05 0.01 -0.25
C GLU A 46 9.66 0.65 -1.49
N ARG A 47 9.53 1.98 -1.62
CA ARG A 47 10.16 2.72 -2.72
C ARG A 47 11.68 2.58 -2.68
N SER A 48 12.32 2.79 -1.53
CA SER A 48 13.78 2.66 -1.41
C SER A 48 14.26 1.24 -1.72
N GLU A 49 13.55 0.22 -1.24
CA GLU A 49 13.85 -1.19 -1.53
C GLU A 49 13.74 -1.48 -3.04
N LEU A 50 12.69 -0.99 -3.68
CA LEU A 50 12.51 -1.12 -5.13
C LEU A 50 13.56 -0.34 -5.94
N GLN A 51 13.96 0.85 -5.48
CA GLN A 51 15.02 1.65 -6.11
C GLN A 51 16.37 0.92 -6.08
N ASN A 52 16.69 0.27 -4.97
CA ASN A 52 17.92 -0.51 -4.82
C ASN A 52 18.01 -1.68 -5.82
N VAL A 53 16.86 -2.19 -6.29
CA VAL A 53 16.81 -3.24 -7.30
C VAL A 53 16.71 -2.67 -8.72
N LEU A 54 15.83 -1.70 -8.96
CA LEU A 54 15.55 -1.19 -10.31
C LEU A 54 16.68 -0.34 -10.88
N ARG A 55 17.39 0.45 -10.06
CA ARG A 55 18.49 1.29 -10.55
C ARG A 55 19.63 0.46 -11.17
N PRO A 56 20.16 -0.58 -10.50
CA PRO A 56 21.16 -1.46 -11.12
C PRO A 56 20.64 -2.11 -12.41
N LEU A 57 19.40 -2.60 -12.43
CA LEU A 57 18.82 -3.25 -13.61
C LEU A 57 18.71 -2.31 -14.81
N ALA A 58 18.49 -1.03 -14.56
CA ALA A 58 18.42 0.02 -15.58
C ALA A 58 19.80 0.46 -16.11
N GLN A 59 20.90 0.09 -15.43
CA GLN A 59 22.27 0.52 -15.76
C GLN A 59 23.16 -0.62 -16.26
N THR A 60 22.74 -1.87 -16.11
CA THR A 60 23.47 -3.05 -16.59
C THR A 60 22.84 -3.60 -17.86
N ASP A 61 23.63 -4.21 -18.74
CA ASP A 61 23.12 -4.97 -19.88
C ASP A 61 22.76 -6.42 -19.52
N ALA A 62 23.10 -6.86 -18.30
CA ALA A 62 22.82 -8.21 -17.84
C ALA A 62 21.32 -8.54 -17.93
N VAL A 63 21.01 -9.76 -18.38
CA VAL A 63 19.64 -10.24 -18.46
C VAL A 63 19.12 -10.44 -17.02
N PRO A 64 18.04 -9.76 -16.60
CA PRO A 64 17.49 -9.94 -15.27
C PRO A 64 16.99 -11.38 -15.08
N GLY A 65 17.33 -12.00 -13.95
CA GLY A 65 16.80 -13.29 -13.57
C GLY A 65 15.28 -13.22 -13.32
N GLU A 66 14.56 -14.28 -13.65
CA GLU A 66 13.09 -14.34 -13.50
C GLU A 66 12.64 -14.09 -12.06
N ALA A 67 13.33 -14.68 -11.08
CA ALA A 67 13.06 -14.45 -9.66
C ALA A 67 13.19 -12.96 -9.24
N VAL A 68 14.10 -12.20 -9.87
CA VAL A 68 14.23 -10.76 -9.61
C VAL A 68 13.04 -10.00 -10.18
N LEU A 69 12.60 -10.34 -11.39
CA LEU A 69 11.45 -9.72 -12.05
C LEU A 69 10.14 -10.02 -11.32
N ASP A 70 9.95 -11.26 -10.85
CA ASP A 70 8.81 -11.65 -10.02
C ASP A 70 8.84 -10.91 -8.68
N GLY A 71 10.02 -10.78 -8.06
CA GLY A 71 10.23 -10.02 -6.83
C GLY A 71 10.01 -8.52 -6.98
N LEU A 72 10.00 -7.98 -8.20
CA LEU A 72 9.63 -6.59 -8.51
C LEU A 72 8.12 -6.40 -8.74
N GLY A 73 7.37 -7.50 -8.83
CA GLY A 73 5.92 -7.49 -8.96
C GLY A 73 5.29 -6.55 -7.94
N GLY A 74 4.51 -5.59 -8.44
CA GLY A 74 3.69 -4.72 -7.63
C GLY A 74 2.38 -5.46 -7.39
N GLY A 75 1.98 -5.57 -6.13
CA GLY A 75 0.61 -5.91 -5.79
C GLY A 75 -0.42 -5.18 -6.67
N ALA A 76 -1.58 -5.80 -6.90
CA ALA A 76 -2.62 -5.33 -7.84
C ALA A 76 -2.38 -5.62 -9.34
N GLY A 77 -1.70 -6.72 -9.68
CA GLY A 77 -1.68 -7.27 -11.04
C GLY A 77 -0.67 -6.63 -12.00
N PHE A 78 0.29 -5.85 -11.49
CA PHE A 78 1.38 -5.31 -12.29
C PHE A 78 2.60 -6.24 -12.21
N ARG A 79 3.01 -6.80 -13.35
CA ARG A 79 4.23 -7.60 -13.47
C ARG A 79 5.31 -6.80 -14.19
N VAL A 80 6.48 -6.69 -13.58
CA VAL A 80 7.67 -6.16 -14.25
C VAL A 80 8.23 -7.27 -15.11
N THR A 81 8.31 -7.05 -16.42
CA THR A 81 8.85 -8.03 -17.37
C THR A 81 10.22 -7.59 -17.84
N ARG A 82 10.97 -8.51 -18.47
CA ARG A 82 12.25 -8.17 -19.11
C ARG A 82 12.12 -7.00 -20.08
N ARG A 83 11.06 -6.98 -20.90
CA ARG A 83 10.77 -5.90 -21.86
C ARG A 83 10.59 -4.54 -21.19
N VAL A 84 10.02 -4.51 -19.97
CA VAL A 84 9.93 -3.26 -19.20
C VAL A 84 11.34 -2.74 -18.88
N ILE A 85 12.24 -3.61 -18.43
CA ILE A 85 13.61 -3.24 -18.08
C ILE A 85 14.39 -2.80 -19.32
N GLU A 86 14.26 -3.51 -20.43
CA GLU A 86 14.87 -3.13 -21.73
C GLU A 86 14.39 -1.75 -22.18
N ALA A 87 13.07 -1.50 -22.15
CA ALA A 87 12.51 -0.19 -22.49
C ALA A 87 13.02 0.93 -21.57
N ILE A 88 13.27 0.65 -20.28
CA ILE A 88 13.86 1.63 -19.36
C ILE A 88 15.31 1.97 -19.77
N ARG A 89 16.10 0.97 -20.19
CA ARG A 89 17.50 1.15 -20.59
C ARG A 89 17.63 2.02 -21.85
N GLU A 90 16.65 1.98 -22.73
CA GLU A 90 16.60 2.77 -23.97
C GLU A 90 16.27 4.26 -23.74
N GLU A 91 15.79 4.63 -22.55
CA GLU A 91 15.46 6.03 -22.24
C GLU A 91 16.73 6.86 -21.99
N ALA A 92 16.68 8.16 -22.31
CA ALA A 92 17.82 9.07 -22.16
C ALA A 92 18.33 9.20 -20.69
N ARG A 93 17.43 8.96 -19.72
CA ARG A 93 17.73 8.98 -18.28
C ARG A 93 17.15 7.73 -17.61
N PRO A 94 17.78 6.54 -17.78
CA PRO A 94 17.19 5.27 -17.38
C PRO A 94 16.99 5.17 -15.86
N VAL A 95 17.90 5.75 -15.07
CA VAL A 95 17.81 5.78 -13.59
C VAL A 95 16.61 6.60 -13.10
N ASP A 96 16.33 7.75 -13.73
CA ASP A 96 15.17 8.57 -13.38
C ASP A 96 13.85 7.83 -13.65
N VAL A 97 13.79 7.11 -14.78
CA VAL A 97 12.61 6.31 -15.14
C VAL A 97 12.45 5.13 -14.19
N ALA A 98 13.54 4.45 -13.83
CA ALA A 98 13.56 3.39 -12.82
C ALA A 98 13.07 3.89 -11.44
N ASP A 99 13.49 5.09 -11.02
CA ASP A 99 13.04 5.70 -9.77
C ASP A 99 11.54 6.02 -9.74
N ARG A 100 11.00 6.49 -10.88
CA ARG A 100 9.56 6.73 -11.00
C ARG A 100 8.79 5.41 -10.96
N LEU A 101 9.26 4.39 -11.68
CA LEU A 101 8.66 3.05 -11.64
C LEU A 101 8.68 2.47 -10.23
N ALA A 102 9.79 2.61 -9.49
CA ALA A 102 9.88 2.19 -8.09
C ALA A 102 8.83 2.88 -7.21
N GLY A 103 8.60 4.17 -7.43
CA GLY A 103 7.53 4.91 -6.76
C GLY A 103 6.13 4.38 -7.08
N GLU A 104 5.83 4.07 -8.34
CA GLU A 104 4.53 3.52 -8.76
C GLU A 104 4.27 2.12 -8.19
N LEU A 105 5.29 1.25 -8.25
CA LEU A 105 5.23 -0.10 -7.68
C LEU A 105 5.03 -0.07 -6.16
N ALA A 106 5.72 0.83 -5.46
CA ALA A 106 5.60 0.99 -4.02
C ALA A 106 4.17 1.40 -3.62
N VAL A 107 3.53 2.30 -4.38
CA VAL A 107 2.11 2.64 -4.16
C VAL A 107 1.23 1.41 -4.31
N GLY A 108 1.37 0.67 -5.42
CA GLY A 108 0.56 -0.52 -5.67
C GLY A 108 0.67 -1.55 -4.53
N ARG A 109 1.89 -1.81 -4.07
CA ARG A 109 2.15 -2.73 -2.94
C ARG A 109 1.51 -2.27 -1.65
N VAL A 110 1.76 -1.02 -1.24
CA VAL A 110 1.27 -0.50 0.04
C VAL A 110 -0.26 -0.43 0.05
N MET A 111 -0.88 -0.02 -1.06
CA MET A 111 -2.34 0.06 -1.17
C MET A 111 -3.00 -1.31 -1.23
N GLU A 112 -2.39 -2.29 -1.91
CA GLU A 112 -2.90 -3.68 -1.88
C GLU A 112 -2.78 -4.27 -0.47
N GLN A 113 -1.64 -4.09 0.20
CA GLN A 113 -1.46 -4.49 1.60
C GLN A 113 -2.52 -3.85 2.48
N ALA A 114 -2.74 -2.53 2.38
CA ALA A 114 -3.75 -1.83 3.17
C ALA A 114 -5.17 -2.39 2.91
N ALA A 115 -5.53 -2.64 1.65
CA ALA A 115 -6.82 -3.24 1.31
C ALA A 115 -6.97 -4.67 1.85
N MET A 116 -5.91 -5.48 1.80
CA MET A 116 -5.89 -6.83 2.39
C MET A 116 -6.01 -6.79 3.90
N ALA A 117 -5.25 -5.92 4.58
CA ALA A 117 -5.29 -5.74 6.03
C ALA A 117 -6.68 -5.30 6.50
N ARG A 118 -7.31 -4.36 5.78
CA ARG A 118 -8.67 -3.92 6.05
C ARG A 118 -9.68 -5.07 5.96
N ARG A 119 -9.59 -5.90 4.90
CA ARG A 119 -10.46 -7.09 4.74
C ARG A 119 -10.24 -8.10 5.87
N ALA A 120 -8.99 -8.36 6.23
CA ALA A 120 -8.65 -9.28 7.30
C ALA A 120 -9.16 -8.79 8.66
N LEU A 121 -9.05 -7.49 8.94
CA LEU A 121 -9.58 -6.88 10.17
C LEU A 121 -11.11 -7.01 10.26
N LEU A 122 -11.81 -6.70 9.16
CA LEU A 122 -13.27 -6.88 9.06
C LEU A 122 -13.70 -8.35 9.20
N ALA A 123 -12.89 -9.29 8.71
CA ALA A 123 -13.15 -10.71 8.90
C ALA A 123 -12.93 -11.12 10.37
N GLY A 124 -11.85 -10.66 11.00
CA GLY A 124 -11.55 -10.92 12.41
C GLY A 124 -12.62 -10.36 13.36
N MET A 125 -13.21 -9.21 13.04
CA MET A 125 -14.34 -8.64 13.80
C MET A 125 -15.60 -9.52 13.77
N ARG A 126 -15.75 -10.40 12.78
CA ARG A 126 -16.88 -11.34 12.65
C ARG A 126 -16.60 -12.68 13.32
N GLU A 127 -15.39 -12.88 13.84
CA GLU A 127 -15.04 -14.10 14.55
C GLU A 127 -15.81 -14.14 15.89
N PRO A 128 -16.53 -15.23 16.23
CA PRO A 128 -17.40 -15.29 17.40
C PRO A 128 -16.78 -14.87 18.74
N HIS A 129 -15.52 -15.20 19.01
CA HIS A 129 -14.83 -14.82 20.24
C HIS A 129 -14.51 -13.32 20.28
N VAL A 130 -14.26 -12.71 19.13
CA VAL A 130 -14.07 -11.26 19.01
C VAL A 130 -15.41 -10.53 19.06
N ALA A 131 -16.40 -11.00 18.31
CA ALA A 131 -17.72 -10.37 18.19
C ALA A 131 -18.49 -10.33 19.52
N ASN A 132 -18.26 -11.29 20.41
CA ASN A 132 -18.85 -11.32 21.76
C ASN A 132 -18.00 -10.59 22.81
N ASN A 133 -16.90 -9.95 22.41
CA ASN A 133 -16.02 -9.18 23.30
C ASN A 133 -16.04 -7.70 22.92
N GLU A 134 -16.80 -6.89 23.67
CA GLU A 134 -16.93 -5.47 23.38
C GLU A 134 -15.60 -4.71 23.40
N ALA A 135 -14.66 -5.07 24.27
CA ALA A 135 -13.36 -4.41 24.34
C ALA A 135 -12.55 -4.70 23.08
N ALA A 136 -12.59 -5.93 22.57
CA ALA A 136 -11.97 -6.31 21.32
C ALA A 136 -12.63 -5.60 20.13
N LEU A 137 -13.96 -5.60 20.04
CA LEU A 137 -14.69 -4.89 18.98
C LEU A 137 -14.36 -3.39 18.94
N ARG A 138 -14.42 -2.70 20.08
CA ARG A 138 -14.06 -1.27 20.14
C ARG A 138 -12.63 -1.00 19.69
N GLN A 139 -11.69 -1.88 20.03
CA GLN A 139 -10.30 -1.73 19.60
C GLN A 139 -10.13 -2.01 18.10
N SER A 140 -10.83 -3.02 17.56
CA SER A 140 -10.84 -3.32 16.13
C SER A 140 -11.47 -2.19 15.30
N GLU A 141 -12.57 -1.59 15.78
CA GLU A 141 -13.20 -0.43 15.13
C GLU A 141 -12.26 0.78 15.08
N ARG A 142 -11.57 1.07 16.19
CA ARG A 142 -10.54 2.13 16.22
C ARG A 142 -9.44 1.85 15.20
N ALA A 143 -8.92 0.62 15.18
CA ALA A 143 -7.88 0.24 14.23
C ALA A 143 -8.35 0.35 12.77
N LEU A 144 -9.62 0.02 12.49
CA LEU A 144 -10.22 0.17 11.16
C LEU A 144 -10.34 1.64 10.75
N VAL A 145 -10.82 2.51 11.65
CA VAL A 145 -10.94 3.96 11.40
C VAL A 145 -9.58 4.60 11.15
N GLU A 146 -8.56 4.23 11.92
CA GLU A 146 -7.20 4.73 11.72
C GLU A 146 -6.59 4.22 10.41
N LEU A 147 -6.76 2.94 10.07
CA LEU A 147 -6.32 2.40 8.78
C LEU A 147 -7.00 3.12 7.62
N ASP A 148 -8.31 3.36 7.71
CA ASP A 148 -9.06 4.09 6.68
C ASP A 148 -8.62 5.56 6.58
N ARG A 149 -8.20 6.17 7.69
CA ARG A 149 -7.61 7.53 7.68
C ARG A 149 -6.25 7.54 6.98
N GLU A 150 -5.39 6.58 7.29
CA GLU A 150 -4.07 6.43 6.64
C GLU A 150 -4.19 6.22 5.13
N ILE A 151 -5.14 5.39 4.69
CA ILE A 151 -5.44 5.17 3.26
C ILE A 151 -5.81 6.49 2.58
N ARG A 152 -6.78 7.24 3.15
CA ARG A 152 -7.20 8.54 2.60
C ARG A 152 -6.07 9.58 2.60
N GLN A 153 -5.22 9.59 3.63
CA GLN A 153 -4.08 10.50 3.68
C GLN A 153 -3.09 10.19 2.56
N MET A 154 -2.75 8.92 2.37
CA MET A 154 -1.85 8.47 1.30
C MET A 154 -2.42 8.83 -0.08
N GLU A 155 -3.72 8.64 -0.29
CA GLU A 155 -4.43 9.03 -1.50
C GLU A 155 -4.31 10.54 -1.82
N VAL A 156 -4.49 11.40 -0.81
CA VAL A 156 -4.30 12.85 -0.95
C VAL A 156 -2.85 13.19 -1.28
N GLU A 157 -1.89 12.61 -0.57
CA GLU A 157 -0.46 12.84 -0.83
C GLU A 157 -0.08 12.47 -2.26
N LEU A 158 -0.59 11.35 -2.76
CA LEU A 158 -0.33 10.89 -4.13
C LEU A 158 -0.97 11.80 -5.17
N ARG A 159 -2.21 12.27 -4.93
CA ARG A 159 -2.86 13.25 -5.80
C ARG A 159 -2.07 14.55 -5.86
N VAL A 160 -1.63 15.08 -4.72
CA VAL A 160 -0.80 16.29 -4.65
C VAL A 160 0.52 16.10 -5.40
N LYS A 161 1.20 14.95 -5.19
CA LYS A 161 2.42 14.62 -5.94
C LYS A 161 2.19 14.56 -7.45
N ALA A 162 1.06 14.02 -7.90
CA ALA A 162 0.70 13.98 -9.32
C ALA A 162 0.43 15.37 -9.91
N LEU A 163 -0.19 16.29 -9.15
CA LEU A 163 -0.40 17.67 -9.56
C LEU A 163 0.92 18.44 -9.72
N VAL A 164 1.91 18.14 -8.88
CA VAL A 164 3.23 18.79 -8.90
C VAL A 164 4.17 18.17 -9.95
N ALA A 165 4.06 16.85 -10.20
CA ALA A 165 4.94 16.14 -11.11
C ALA A 165 4.42 16.21 -12.57
N SER A 166 5.04 17.06 -13.40
CA SER A 166 4.91 16.98 -14.86
C SER A 166 5.72 15.77 -15.38
N ASN A 167 5.07 14.61 -15.56
CA ASN A 167 5.41 13.50 -16.49
C ASN A 167 5.03 12.12 -15.92
N SER A 168 4.25 11.36 -16.68
CA SER A 168 3.86 9.99 -16.33
C SER A 168 4.83 8.97 -16.93
N SER A 169 5.33 8.03 -16.11
CA SER A 169 6.00 6.80 -16.59
C SER A 169 5.05 5.92 -17.41
N VAL A 170 3.74 6.16 -17.29
CA VAL A 170 2.69 5.62 -18.17
C VAL A 170 2.96 5.96 -19.63
N ALA A 171 3.49 7.14 -19.96
CA ALA A 171 3.85 7.47 -21.35
C ALA A 171 4.99 6.57 -21.88
N VAL A 172 5.98 6.24 -21.05
CA VAL A 172 7.07 5.30 -21.40
C VAL A 172 6.52 3.89 -21.62
N LEU A 173 5.69 3.40 -20.69
CA LEU A 173 5.05 2.08 -20.79
C LEU A 173 4.05 1.99 -21.95
N GLN A 174 3.34 3.08 -22.27
CA GLN A 174 2.48 3.19 -23.43
C GLN A 174 3.27 3.14 -24.75
N ARG A 175 4.40 3.85 -24.84
CA ARG A 175 5.34 3.74 -25.98
C ARG A 175 5.84 2.31 -26.17
N ALA A 176 6.12 1.61 -25.08
CA ALA A 176 6.54 0.20 -25.08
C ALA A 176 5.37 -0.80 -25.28
N GLY A 177 4.12 -0.35 -25.46
CA GLY A 177 2.96 -1.21 -25.71
C GLY A 177 2.50 -2.06 -24.51
N ILE A 178 2.91 -1.71 -23.28
CA ILE A 178 2.62 -2.49 -22.07
C ILE A 178 1.30 -2.02 -21.47
N ARG A 179 0.25 -2.84 -21.59
CA ARG A 179 -1.09 -2.52 -21.06
C ARG A 179 -1.09 -2.54 -19.53
N LYS A 180 -1.45 -1.42 -18.90
CA LYS A 180 -1.75 -1.32 -17.47
C LYS A 180 -3.25 -1.52 -17.21
N ARG A 181 -3.56 -2.30 -16.17
CA ARG A 181 -4.88 -2.28 -15.51
C ARG A 181 -4.65 -1.92 -14.05
N ILE A 182 -4.61 -0.62 -13.77
CA ILE A 182 -4.63 -0.10 -12.40
C ILE A 182 -6.04 0.46 -12.19
N PRO A 183 -6.83 -0.04 -11.22
CA PRO A 183 -8.07 0.61 -10.88
C PRO A 183 -7.72 1.97 -10.28
N VAL A 184 -8.03 3.03 -11.01
CA VAL A 184 -8.10 4.37 -10.44
C VAL A 184 -9.25 4.32 -9.44
N TRP A 185 -8.95 4.48 -8.16
CA TRP A 185 -9.98 4.78 -7.18
C TRP A 185 -10.46 6.20 -7.55
N GLU A 186 -11.59 6.31 -8.22
CA GLU A 186 -12.28 7.58 -8.26
C GLU A 186 -12.89 7.77 -6.88
N ALA A 187 -12.38 8.76 -6.15
CA ALA A 187 -13.05 9.25 -4.95
C ALA A 187 -14.45 9.68 -5.39
N SER A 188 -15.47 8.92 -5.00
CA SER A 188 -16.86 9.28 -5.23
C SER A 188 -17.10 10.67 -4.63
N PRO A 189 -17.45 11.70 -5.43
CA PRO A 189 -17.69 13.02 -4.90
C PRO A 189 -19.03 13.01 -4.17
N GLY A 190 -18.99 13.18 -2.85
CA GLY A 190 -20.10 13.65 -2.04
C GLY A 190 -21.32 12.74 -2.01
N GLY A 191 -21.49 12.03 -0.90
CA GLY A 191 -22.82 11.61 -0.46
C GLY A 191 -23.67 12.87 -0.27
N GLY A 192 -24.45 13.22 -1.30
CA GLY A 192 -25.54 14.16 -1.18
C GLY A 192 -26.63 13.52 -0.35
N LEU A 193 -26.74 13.94 0.91
CA LEU A 193 -27.95 13.80 1.72
C LEU A 193 -29.10 14.37 0.89
N ARG A 194 -29.98 13.51 0.37
CA ARG A 194 -31.29 13.94 -0.10
C ARG A 194 -32.22 13.94 1.11
N GLU A 195 -32.44 15.17 1.55
CA GLU A 195 -33.47 15.63 2.47
C GLU A 195 -34.86 15.12 2.03
N GLY A 196 -35.71 14.76 2.99
CA GLY A 196 -37.08 14.24 2.77
C GLY A 196 -37.97 15.23 2.00
N ALA A 197 -38.98 14.79 1.25
CA ALA A 197 -40.35 14.36 1.65
C ALA A 197 -41.31 14.98 0.59
N PRO A 198 -42.66 14.80 0.60
CA PRO A 198 -43.54 13.68 0.93
C PRO A 198 -44.49 13.31 -0.25
N GLU A 199 -45.52 12.50 0.07
CA GLU A 199 -46.67 11.98 -0.70
C GLU A 199 -46.49 10.65 -1.45
#